data_AF-A0A916C6M1-F1
#
_entry.id   AF-A0A916C6M1-F1
#
_cell.length_a   1.000
_cell.length_b   1.000
_cell.length_c   1.000
_cell.angle_alpha   90.00
_cell.angle_beta   90.00
_cell.angle_gamma   90.00
#
_symmetry.space_group_name_H-M   'P 1'
#
loop_
_entity.id
_entity.type
_entity.pdbx_description
1 polymer ?
#
loop_
_entity_poly.entity_id
_entity_poly.type
_entity_poly.pdbx_seq_one_letter_code
_entity_poly.pdbx_strand_id
1 'polypeptide(L)'
;MAYSEEDFQIEIDGIIYEIGAANSNVQDFSRRHFNSVRENAVVYCLSRATDIAQGCLSLSKSNLLAALGMLDRGLLECLMWICWVVKADANAQTYRDLAVNELRRITRKNLRTGYGKVFDKVTQEDMTQEFLKSPEMQNIPRRVRIEDVAVEAGLERLYTQFYGAMSLEAHGSAFGISGSNDTEESRFVSLASANSILECINLVAENWIVKRTQTEISEIYRVLGLSRG
;
A
#
# COMPACT_ATOMS: atom_id res chain seq x y z
N MET A 1 -0.03 -8.28 -28.55
CA MET A 1 0.20 -9.71 -28.85
C MET A 1 -0.80 -10.42 -27.95
N ALA A 2 -1.73 -11.22 -28.49
CA ALA A 2 -2.77 -11.81 -27.64
C ALA A 2 -2.13 -12.86 -26.71
N TYR A 3 -2.34 -12.73 -25.40
CA TYR A 3 -1.89 -13.71 -24.42
C TYR A 3 -2.75 -14.97 -24.52
N SER A 4 -2.13 -16.13 -24.37
CA SER A 4 -2.84 -17.40 -24.35
C SER A 4 -3.52 -17.63 -22.99
N GLU A 5 -4.50 -18.53 -22.96
CA GLU A 5 -5.11 -19.00 -21.71
C GLU A 5 -4.06 -19.65 -20.78
N GLU A 6 -3.03 -20.27 -21.37
CA GLU A 6 -1.89 -20.83 -20.65
C GLU A 6 -1.04 -19.75 -19.99
N ASP A 7 -0.75 -18.64 -20.68
CA ASP A 7 -0.03 -17.50 -20.10
C ASP A 7 -0.79 -16.94 -18.88
N PHE A 8 -2.11 -16.78 -19.00
CA PHE A 8 -2.93 -16.27 -17.91
C PHE A 8 -2.98 -17.25 -16.72
N GLN A 9 -3.00 -18.55 -16.99
CA GLN A 9 -2.94 -19.57 -15.94
C GLN A 9 -1.61 -19.54 -15.18
N ILE A 10 -0.49 -19.28 -15.88
CA ILE A 10 0.83 -19.10 -15.24
C ILE A 10 0.78 -17.94 -14.23
N GLU A 11 0.19 -16.80 -14.59
CA GLU A 11 0.08 -15.66 -13.65
C GLU A 11 -0.87 -15.93 -12.49
N ILE A 12 -1.94 -16.71 -12.71
CA ILE A 12 -2.82 -17.18 -11.62
C ILE A 12 -2.05 -18.06 -10.65
N ASP A 13 -1.28 -19.02 -11.16
CA ASP A 13 -0.53 -19.95 -10.31
C ASP A 13 0.61 -19.23 -9.57
N GLY A 14 1.27 -18.28 -10.24
CA GLY A 14 2.29 -17.40 -9.67
C GLY A 14 1.75 -16.57 -8.50
N ILE A 15 0.66 -15.82 -8.70
CA ILE A 15 0.11 -15.00 -7.61
C ILE A 15 -0.45 -15.87 -6.47
N ILE A 16 -0.99 -17.07 -6.75
CA ILE A 16 -1.42 -18.01 -5.70
C ILE A 16 -0.23 -18.46 -4.86
N TYR A 17 0.89 -18.78 -5.50
CA TYR A 17 2.13 -19.15 -4.83
C TYR A 17 2.61 -18.00 -3.91
N GLU A 18 2.69 -16.78 -4.45
CA GLU A 18 3.15 -15.62 -3.68
C GLU A 18 2.22 -15.25 -2.52
N ILE A 19 0.90 -15.38 -2.70
CA ILE A 19 -0.10 -15.23 -1.62
C ILE A 19 0.14 -16.29 -0.54
N GLY A 20 0.41 -17.54 -0.94
CA GLY A 20 0.71 -18.63 -0.03
C GLY A 20 1.96 -18.35 0.80
N ALA A 21 3.06 -17.98 0.13
CA ALA A 21 4.32 -17.61 0.77
C ALA A 21 4.15 -16.43 1.73
N ALA A 22 3.46 -15.37 1.30
CA ALA A 22 3.19 -14.19 2.11
C ALA A 22 2.36 -14.52 3.36
N ASN A 23 1.31 -15.35 3.22
CA ASN A 23 0.51 -15.81 4.36
C ASN A 23 1.35 -16.62 5.37
N SER A 24 2.18 -17.54 4.89
CA SER A 24 3.09 -18.31 5.74
C SER A 24 4.07 -17.39 6.47
N ASN A 25 4.66 -16.43 5.76
CA ASN A 25 5.56 -15.43 6.32
C ASN A 25 4.87 -14.55 7.39
N VAL A 26 3.66 -14.04 7.13
CA VAL A 26 2.89 -13.26 8.12
C VAL A 26 2.66 -14.06 9.39
N GLN A 27 2.25 -15.33 9.27
CA GLN A 27 2.01 -16.19 10.43
C GLN A 27 3.28 -16.50 11.22
N ASP A 28 4.36 -16.86 10.52
CA ASP A 28 5.64 -17.16 11.15
C ASP A 28 6.20 -15.92 11.83
N PHE A 29 6.25 -14.79 11.12
CA PHE A 29 6.78 -13.55 11.62
C PHE A 29 5.96 -13.06 12.82
N SER A 30 4.63 -13.04 12.76
CA SER A 30 3.80 -12.60 13.90
C SER A 30 4.01 -13.41 15.19
N ARG A 31 4.45 -14.67 15.09
CA ARG A 31 4.77 -15.52 16.25
C ARG A 31 6.15 -15.24 16.83
N ARG A 32 7.07 -14.71 16.02
CA ARG A 32 8.35 -14.19 16.53
C ARG A 32 7.98 -12.96 17.35
N HIS A 33 8.21 -13.00 18.66
CA HIS A 33 7.89 -11.88 19.56
C HIS A 33 8.71 -10.63 19.20
N PHE A 34 8.24 -9.86 18.22
CA PHE A 34 8.89 -8.62 17.78
C PHE A 34 8.62 -7.50 18.77
N ASN A 35 9.68 -6.81 19.17
CA ASN A 35 9.59 -5.69 20.10
C ASN A 35 9.75 -4.33 19.40
N SER A 36 10.10 -4.31 18.10
CA SER A 36 10.32 -3.05 17.37
C SER A 36 9.09 -2.61 16.58
N VAL A 37 8.87 -1.29 16.53
CA VAL A 37 7.82 -0.68 15.69
C VAL A 37 8.02 -1.00 14.22
N ARG A 38 9.28 -1.11 13.78
CA ARG A 38 9.66 -1.40 12.40
C ARG A 38 9.24 -2.81 11.96
N GLU A 39 9.53 -3.83 12.75
CA GLU A 39 9.12 -5.21 12.44
C GLU A 39 7.59 -5.35 12.40
N ASN A 40 6.89 -4.75 13.37
CA ASN A 40 5.43 -4.74 13.38
C ASN A 40 4.84 -4.04 12.14
N ALA A 41 5.44 -2.93 11.70
CA ALA A 41 5.04 -2.24 10.49
C ALA A 41 5.29 -3.06 9.21
N VAL A 42 6.41 -3.79 9.15
CA VAL A 42 6.73 -4.71 8.03
C VAL A 42 5.71 -5.84 7.95
N VAL A 43 5.40 -6.50 9.07
CA VAL A 43 4.38 -7.56 9.12
C VAL A 43 3.01 -7.02 8.73
N TYR A 44 2.64 -5.83 9.20
CA TYR A 44 1.39 -5.18 8.81
C TYR A 44 1.34 -4.89 7.29
N CYS A 45 2.41 -4.35 6.72
CA CYS A 45 2.48 -4.10 5.27
C CYS A 45 2.36 -5.39 4.47
N LEU A 46 3.06 -6.45 4.89
CA LEU A 46 2.99 -7.76 4.25
C LEU A 46 1.56 -8.34 4.33
N SER A 47 0.95 -8.36 5.51
CA SER A 47 -0.43 -8.84 5.68
C SER A 47 -1.42 -8.07 4.81
N ARG A 48 -1.30 -6.75 4.77
CA ARG A 48 -2.15 -5.90 3.92
C ARG A 48 -1.94 -6.18 2.43
N ALA A 49 -0.69 -6.35 2.00
CA ALA A 49 -0.37 -6.68 0.62
C ALA A 49 -0.96 -8.04 0.21
N THR A 50 -0.89 -9.03 1.09
CA THR A 50 -1.51 -10.35 0.88
C THR A 50 -3.02 -10.24 0.69
N ASP A 51 -3.73 -9.47 1.51
CA ASP A 51 -5.17 -9.26 1.37
C ASP A 51 -5.52 -8.56 0.04
N ILE A 52 -4.72 -7.56 -0.36
CA ILE A 52 -4.89 -6.85 -1.62
C ILE A 52 -4.65 -7.79 -2.82
N ALA A 53 -3.62 -8.63 -2.77
CA ALA A 53 -3.32 -9.59 -3.84
C ALA A 53 -4.41 -10.67 -3.98
N GLN A 54 -4.98 -11.15 -2.87
CA GLN A 54 -6.17 -12.02 -2.89
C GLN A 54 -7.36 -11.33 -3.57
N GLY A 55 -7.55 -10.04 -3.31
CA GLY A 55 -8.51 -9.20 -4.01
C GLY A 55 -8.22 -9.13 -5.50
N CYS A 56 -6.97 -8.88 -5.90
CA CYS A 56 -6.55 -8.84 -7.30
C CYS A 56 -6.89 -10.14 -8.03
N LEU A 57 -6.53 -11.29 -7.45
CA LEU A 57 -6.85 -12.61 -7.99
C LEU A 57 -8.37 -12.82 -8.16
N SER A 58 -9.15 -12.43 -7.15
CA SER A 58 -10.61 -12.60 -7.16
C SER A 58 -11.29 -11.72 -8.21
N LEU A 59 -10.86 -10.46 -8.33
CA LEU A 59 -11.37 -9.50 -9.31
C LEU A 59 -10.95 -9.86 -10.73
N SER A 60 -9.74 -10.37 -10.90
CA SER A 60 -9.23 -10.87 -12.18
C SER A 60 -10.09 -12.03 -12.70
N LYS A 61 -10.37 -13.04 -11.85
CA LYS A 61 -11.28 -14.16 -12.18
C LYS A 61 -12.71 -13.71 -12.51
N SER A 62 -13.13 -12.59 -11.93
CA SER A 62 -14.47 -12.01 -12.15
C SER A 62 -14.51 -10.96 -13.28
N ASN A 63 -13.39 -10.75 -13.99
CA ASN A 63 -13.24 -9.75 -15.05
C ASN A 63 -13.62 -8.31 -14.65
N LEU A 64 -13.29 -7.91 -13.42
CA LEU A 64 -13.59 -6.58 -12.86
C LEU A 64 -12.37 -5.65 -12.99
N LEU A 65 -11.99 -5.31 -14.22
CA LEU A 65 -10.73 -4.63 -14.54
C LEU A 65 -10.52 -3.29 -13.81
N ALA A 66 -11.52 -2.41 -13.77
CA ALA A 66 -11.37 -1.12 -13.10
C ALA A 66 -11.10 -1.27 -11.59
N ALA A 67 -11.75 -2.25 -10.95
CA ALA A 67 -11.52 -2.54 -9.53
C ALA A 67 -10.17 -3.23 -9.33
N LEU A 68 -9.75 -4.08 -10.27
CA LEU A 68 -8.41 -4.69 -10.29
C LEU A 68 -7.31 -3.63 -10.35
N GLY A 69 -7.40 -2.65 -11.26
CA GLY A 69 -6.44 -1.54 -11.35
C GLY A 69 -6.35 -0.70 -10.06
N MET A 70 -7.47 -0.51 -9.36
CA MET A 70 -7.47 0.16 -8.05
C MET A 70 -6.69 -0.64 -6.99
N LEU A 71 -6.83 -1.97 -6.96
CA LEU A 71 -6.11 -2.83 -6.03
C LEU A 71 -4.63 -2.94 -6.39
N ASP A 72 -4.30 -3.04 -7.68
CA ASP A 72 -2.92 -3.09 -8.15
C ASP A 72 -2.16 -1.81 -7.74
N ARG A 73 -2.81 -0.64 -7.84
CA ARG A 73 -2.27 0.62 -7.30
C ARG A 73 -2.02 0.51 -5.80
N GLY A 74 -3.00 -0.02 -5.06
CA GLY A 74 -2.89 -0.21 -3.62
C GLY A 74 -1.74 -1.14 -3.22
N LEU A 75 -1.42 -2.13 -4.05
CA LEU A 75 -0.30 -3.03 -3.85
C LEU A 75 1.04 -2.31 -4.10
N LEU A 76 1.12 -1.50 -5.16
CA LEU A 76 2.27 -0.63 -5.42
C LEU A 76 2.53 0.35 -4.25
N GLU A 77 1.48 0.92 -3.66
CA GLU A 77 1.63 1.74 -2.45
C GLU A 77 2.20 0.93 -1.27
N CYS A 78 1.75 -0.31 -1.10
CA CYS A 78 2.29 -1.19 -0.04
C CYS A 78 3.78 -1.47 -0.25
N LEU A 79 4.23 -1.67 -1.49
CA LEU A 79 5.66 -1.79 -1.82
C LEU A 79 6.45 -0.53 -1.46
N MET A 80 5.92 0.66 -1.79
CA MET A 80 6.57 1.92 -1.41
C MET A 80 6.66 2.08 0.11
N TRP A 81 5.57 1.76 0.83
CA TRP A 81 5.54 1.83 2.29
C TRP A 81 6.52 0.86 2.95
N ILE A 82 6.53 -0.42 2.56
CA ILE A 82 7.40 -1.41 3.19
C ILE A 82 8.87 -1.08 2.94
N CYS A 83 9.23 -0.66 1.73
CA CYS A 83 10.59 -0.21 1.40
C CYS A 83 10.99 1.04 2.19
N TRP A 84 10.07 1.99 2.41
CA TRP A 84 10.35 3.19 3.19
C TRP A 84 10.48 2.93 4.70
N VAL A 85 9.61 2.08 5.25
CA VAL A 85 9.57 1.70 6.66
C VAL A 85 10.87 1.01 7.07
N VAL A 86 11.42 0.12 6.23
CA VAL A 86 12.64 -0.63 6.59
C VAL A 86 13.89 0.26 6.66
N LYS A 87 13.90 1.45 6.04
CA LYS A 87 15.09 2.33 6.00
C LYS A 87 15.46 2.92 7.36
N ALA A 88 14.47 3.27 8.20
CA ALA A 88 14.73 3.95 9.46
C ALA A 88 13.61 3.75 10.48
N ASP A 89 13.94 3.70 11.78
CA ASP A 89 12.94 3.60 12.85
C ASP A 89 12.01 4.80 12.89
N ALA A 90 12.52 5.99 12.55
CA ALA A 90 11.71 7.19 12.44
C ALA A 90 10.62 7.07 11.36
N ASN A 91 10.91 6.38 10.25
CA ASN A 91 9.94 6.13 9.18
C ASN A 91 8.85 5.16 9.67
N ALA A 92 9.25 4.06 10.31
CA ALA A 92 8.30 3.11 10.90
C ALA A 92 7.40 3.76 11.96
N GLN A 93 7.98 4.61 12.80
CA GLN A 93 7.26 5.37 13.81
C GLN A 93 6.26 6.34 13.17
N THR A 94 6.69 7.06 12.14
CA THR A 94 5.81 7.95 11.37
C THR A 94 4.68 7.16 10.71
N TYR A 95 4.98 6.01 10.09
CA TYR A 95 4.02 5.13 9.45
C TYR A 95 2.93 4.65 10.43
N ARG A 96 3.33 4.17 11.62
CA ARG A 96 2.42 3.76 12.69
C ARG A 96 1.43 4.86 13.07
N ASP A 97 1.93 6.10 13.15
CA ASP A 97 1.13 7.23 13.62
C ASP A 97 0.25 7.84 12.51
N LEU A 98 0.38 7.42 11.24
CA LEU A 98 -0.39 7.96 10.11
C LEU A 98 -1.89 7.86 10.33
N ALA A 99 -2.39 6.69 10.74
CA ALA A 99 -3.82 6.43 10.91
C ALA A 99 -4.41 7.35 12.00
N VAL A 100 -3.74 7.45 13.15
CA VAL A 100 -4.16 8.32 14.26
C VAL A 100 -4.14 9.79 13.82
N ASN A 101 -3.10 10.22 13.11
CA ASN A 101 -3.00 11.58 12.62
C ASN A 101 -4.10 11.91 11.61
N GLU A 102 -4.49 10.96 10.74
CA GLU A 102 -5.57 11.18 9.79
C GLU A 102 -6.94 11.22 10.47
N LEU A 103 -7.19 10.34 11.44
CA LEU A 103 -8.40 10.41 12.28
C LEU A 103 -8.50 11.77 12.98
N ARG A 104 -7.41 12.27 13.56
CA ARG A 104 -7.38 13.62 14.15
C ARG A 104 -7.71 14.71 13.14
N ARG A 105 -7.23 14.63 11.88
CA ARG A 105 -7.57 15.61 10.84
C ARG A 105 -9.06 15.56 10.48
N ILE A 106 -9.63 14.37 10.34
CA ILE A 106 -11.06 14.16 10.06
C ILE A 106 -11.90 14.72 11.21
N THR A 107 -11.59 14.34 12.45
CA THR A 107 -12.26 14.85 13.65
C THR A 107 -12.19 16.36 13.71
N ARG A 108 -10.99 16.95 13.56
CA ARG A 108 -10.81 18.39 13.56
C ARG A 108 -11.65 19.09 12.48
N LYS A 109 -11.74 18.52 11.28
CA LYS A 109 -12.58 19.05 10.20
C LYS A 109 -14.06 19.03 10.61
N ASN A 110 -14.56 17.89 11.08
CA ASN A 110 -15.96 17.73 11.47
C ASN A 110 -16.35 18.67 12.62
N LEU A 111 -15.48 18.85 13.62
CA LEU A 111 -15.71 19.78 14.72
C LEU A 111 -15.72 21.24 14.25
N ARG A 112 -14.80 21.62 13.34
CA ARG A 112 -14.76 22.99 12.78
C ARG A 112 -15.97 23.32 11.90
N THR A 113 -16.51 22.33 11.19
CA THR A 113 -17.70 22.52 10.33
C THR A 113 -19.02 22.33 11.09
N GLY A 114 -18.97 21.99 12.38
CA GLY A 114 -20.16 21.75 13.20
C GLY A 114 -20.87 20.42 12.91
N TYR A 115 -20.24 19.51 12.16
CA TYR A 115 -20.76 18.16 11.91
C TYR A 115 -20.50 17.19 13.07
N GLY A 116 -19.74 17.62 14.08
CA GLY A 116 -19.57 16.93 15.34
C GLY A 116 -19.41 17.91 16.49
N LYS A 117 -19.63 17.42 17.70
CA LYS A 117 -19.43 18.16 18.94
C LYS A 117 -18.73 17.27 19.97
N VAL A 118 -17.95 17.89 20.84
CA VAL A 118 -17.36 17.25 22.01
C VAL A 118 -18.05 17.81 23.23
N PHE A 119 -18.58 16.92 24.08
CA PHE A 119 -19.22 17.30 25.32
C PHE A 119 -18.42 16.75 26.50
N ASP A 120 -18.36 17.52 27.58
CA ASP A 120 -17.92 16.98 28.85
C ASP A 120 -18.88 15.88 29.31
N LYS A 121 -18.34 14.74 29.74
CA LYS A 121 -19.18 13.57 30.07
C LYS A 121 -20.02 13.79 31.33
N VAL A 122 -19.55 14.61 32.27
CA VAL A 122 -20.21 14.85 33.56
C VAL A 122 -21.13 16.07 33.46
N THR A 123 -20.64 17.21 32.97
CA THR A 123 -21.39 18.46 32.91
C THR A 123 -22.28 18.59 31.68
N GLN A 124 -22.03 17.78 30.64
CA GLN A 124 -22.70 17.86 29.33
C GLN A 124 -22.49 19.21 28.60
N GLU A 125 -21.52 20.01 29.03
CA GLU A 125 -21.18 21.27 28.37
C GLU A 125 -20.47 21.04 27.05
N ASP A 126 -20.71 21.91 26.06
CA ASP A 126 -20.07 21.83 24.75
C ASP A 126 -18.62 22.33 24.83
N MET A 127 -17.69 21.38 24.90
CA MET A 127 -16.25 21.61 25.03
C MET A 127 -15.55 21.66 23.65
N THR A 128 -16.29 21.72 22.55
CA THR A 128 -15.73 21.61 21.20
C THR A 128 -14.62 22.63 20.92
N GLN A 129 -14.82 23.89 21.33
CA GLN A 129 -13.83 24.95 21.08
C GLN A 129 -12.57 24.80 21.92
N GLU A 130 -12.70 24.29 23.15
CA GLU A 130 -11.55 24.01 24.01
C GLU A 130 -10.76 22.83 23.46
N PHE A 131 -11.45 21.74 23.11
CA PHE A 131 -10.83 20.56 22.51
C PHE A 131 -10.11 20.90 21.20
N LEU A 132 -10.70 21.75 20.34
CA LEU A 132 -10.05 22.22 19.12
C LEU A 132 -8.76 23.01 19.38
N LYS A 133 -8.61 23.64 20.55
CA LYS A 133 -7.40 24.39 20.95
C LYS A 133 -6.35 23.50 21.62
N SER A 134 -6.65 22.22 21.87
CA SER A 134 -5.69 21.32 22.51
C SER A 134 -4.43 21.14 21.66
N PRO A 135 -3.26 20.86 22.27
CA PRO A 135 -2.02 20.61 21.54
C PRO A 135 -2.15 19.50 20.49
N GLU A 136 -2.93 18.45 20.77
CA GLU A 136 -3.16 17.31 19.87
C GLU A 136 -3.90 17.72 18.60
N MET A 137 -4.81 18.69 18.68
CA MET A 137 -5.59 19.19 17.54
C MET A 137 -4.86 20.30 16.78
N GLN A 138 -3.99 21.06 17.44
CA GLN A 138 -3.20 22.12 16.81
C GLN A 138 -1.96 21.57 16.12
N ASN A 139 -1.26 20.61 16.73
CA ASN A 139 0.05 20.14 16.29
C ASN A 139 -0.01 18.82 15.49
N ILE A 140 -1.06 18.61 14.70
CA ILE A 140 -1.13 17.44 13.82
C ILE A 140 -0.07 17.59 12.71
N PRO A 141 0.86 16.64 12.54
CA PRO A 141 1.90 16.72 11.50
C PRO A 141 1.32 16.89 10.09
N ARG A 142 2.17 17.31 9.14
CA ARG A 142 1.79 17.32 7.71
C ARG A 142 1.49 15.89 7.23
N ARG A 143 0.59 15.75 6.26
CA ARG A 143 0.37 14.45 5.58
C ARG A 143 1.64 14.03 4.86
N VAL A 144 2.09 12.82 5.12
CA VAL A 144 3.13 12.16 4.33
C VAL A 144 2.53 11.86 2.96
N ARG A 145 3.21 12.28 1.89
CA ARG A 145 2.77 12.00 0.51
C ARG A 145 3.47 10.74 0.04
N ILE A 146 2.76 9.93 -0.73
CA ILE A 146 3.31 8.70 -1.29
C ILE A 146 4.46 8.98 -2.29
N GLU A 147 4.47 10.15 -2.92
CA GLU A 147 5.60 10.66 -3.70
C GLU A 147 6.87 10.81 -2.85
N ASP A 148 6.76 11.50 -1.71
CA ASP A 148 7.87 11.69 -0.77
C ASP A 148 8.41 10.33 -0.28
N VAL A 149 7.49 9.40 0.03
CA VAL A 149 7.81 8.01 0.42
C VAL A 149 8.57 7.27 -0.68
N ALA A 150 8.12 7.39 -1.93
CA ALA A 150 8.77 6.75 -3.07
C ALA A 150 10.17 7.31 -3.30
N VAL A 151 10.34 8.64 -3.28
CA VAL A 151 11.65 9.29 -3.41
C VAL A 151 12.59 8.85 -2.30
N GLU A 152 12.15 8.91 -1.05
CA GLU A 152 12.96 8.50 0.09
C GLU A 152 13.25 6.99 0.08
N ALA A 153 12.37 6.17 -0.46
CA ALA A 153 12.59 4.73 -0.65
C ALA A 153 13.51 4.41 -1.83
N GLY A 154 13.81 5.37 -2.72
CA GLY A 154 14.55 5.11 -3.97
C GLY A 154 13.68 4.50 -5.09
N LEU A 155 12.35 4.61 -4.98
CA LEU A 155 11.35 4.09 -5.91
C LEU A 155 10.68 5.18 -6.77
N GLU A 156 11.31 6.35 -6.89
CA GLU A 156 10.79 7.50 -7.66
C GLU A 156 10.42 7.14 -9.10
N ARG A 157 11.22 6.29 -9.76
CA ARG A 157 10.91 5.82 -11.13
C ARG A 157 9.59 5.07 -11.19
N LEU A 158 9.30 4.20 -10.20
CA LEU A 158 8.02 3.48 -10.16
C LEU A 158 6.84 4.44 -9.94
N TYR A 159 7.03 5.41 -9.05
CA TYR A 159 6.03 6.45 -8.82
C TYR A 159 5.73 7.23 -10.10
N THR A 160 6.76 7.70 -10.78
CA THR A 160 6.62 8.55 -11.97
C THR A 160 6.06 7.78 -13.16
N GLN A 161 6.51 6.55 -13.39
CA GLN A 161 6.13 5.77 -14.58
C GLN A 161 4.77 5.09 -14.45
N PHE A 162 4.44 4.54 -13.28
CA PHE A 162 3.27 3.68 -13.11
C PHE A 162 2.20 4.33 -12.23
N TYR A 163 2.59 4.84 -11.06
CA TYR A 163 1.62 5.31 -10.06
C TYR A 163 0.71 6.43 -10.58
N GLY A 164 1.26 7.37 -11.36
CA GLY A 164 0.48 8.47 -11.95
C GLY A 164 -0.63 7.97 -12.88
N ALA A 165 -0.33 7.03 -13.77
CA ALA A 165 -1.29 6.45 -14.70
C ALA A 165 -2.39 5.67 -13.96
N MET A 166 -1.99 4.79 -13.03
CA MET A 166 -2.95 4.03 -12.20
C MET A 166 -3.81 4.97 -11.33
N SER A 167 -3.26 6.11 -10.93
CA SER A 167 -4.00 7.10 -10.15
C SER A 167 -5.11 7.77 -10.94
N LEU A 168 -4.91 8.02 -12.24
CA LEU A 168 -5.93 8.61 -13.11
C LEU A 168 -7.17 7.72 -13.19
N GLU A 169 -6.97 6.41 -13.31
CA GLU A 169 -8.05 5.41 -13.33
C GLU A 169 -8.77 5.32 -11.99
N ALA A 170 -8.02 5.18 -10.89
CA ALA A 170 -8.58 5.07 -9.55
C ALA A 170 -9.38 6.32 -9.12
N HIS A 171 -9.02 7.51 -9.62
CA HIS A 171 -9.78 8.74 -9.36
C HIS A 171 -10.96 8.95 -10.32
N GLY A 172 -11.22 8.03 -11.25
CA GLY A 172 -12.27 8.16 -12.27
C GLY A 172 -12.01 9.29 -13.28
N SER A 173 -10.77 9.80 -13.31
CA SER A 173 -10.34 10.93 -14.15
C SER A 173 -9.77 10.49 -15.51
N ALA A 174 -9.71 9.19 -15.77
CA ALA A 174 -9.22 8.62 -17.03
C ALA A 174 -10.26 8.64 -18.18
N PHE A 175 -11.40 9.34 -18.02
CA PHE A 175 -12.44 9.41 -19.05
C PHE A 175 -11.88 9.93 -20.38
N GLY A 176 -12.00 9.11 -21.43
CA GLY A 176 -11.48 9.43 -22.78
C GLY A 176 -9.98 9.16 -23.00
N ILE A 177 -9.27 8.69 -21.97
CA ILE A 177 -7.83 8.34 -22.02
C ILE A 177 -7.63 6.83 -21.83
N SER A 178 -8.54 6.15 -21.11
CA SER A 178 -8.51 4.70 -20.90
C SER A 178 -8.60 3.97 -22.24
N GLY A 179 -7.43 3.62 -22.78
CA GLY A 179 -7.25 2.96 -24.06
C GLY A 179 -7.10 1.47 -23.87
N SER A 180 -8.17 0.73 -24.11
CA SER A 180 -8.23 -0.45 -24.98
C SER A 180 -9.59 -1.13 -24.72
N ASN A 181 -10.24 -1.59 -25.78
CA ASN A 181 -11.39 -2.50 -25.65
C ASN A 181 -10.94 -3.93 -25.32
N ASP A 182 -9.64 -4.14 -25.05
CA ASP A 182 -9.05 -5.45 -24.78
C ASP A 182 -8.96 -5.67 -23.26
N THR A 183 -10.05 -6.22 -22.74
CA THR A 183 -10.19 -6.54 -21.31
C THR A 183 -9.27 -7.69 -20.90
N GLU A 184 -8.84 -8.55 -21.83
CA GLU A 184 -8.04 -9.73 -21.50
C GLU A 184 -6.56 -9.38 -21.34
N GLU A 185 -6.01 -8.59 -22.27
CA GLU A 185 -4.62 -8.11 -22.19
C GLU A 185 -4.41 -7.28 -20.92
N SER A 186 -5.33 -6.35 -20.65
CA SER A 186 -5.26 -5.48 -19.48
C SER A 186 -5.36 -6.26 -18.17
N ARG A 187 -6.21 -7.30 -18.13
CA ARG A 187 -6.36 -8.20 -16.98
C ARG A 187 -5.09 -9.01 -16.74
N PHE A 188 -4.50 -9.56 -17.80
CA PHE A 188 -3.22 -10.28 -17.71
C PHE A 188 -2.13 -9.37 -17.14
N VAL A 189 -1.94 -8.18 -17.71
CA VAL A 189 -0.92 -7.22 -17.28
C VAL A 189 -1.10 -6.83 -15.81
N SER A 190 -2.34 -6.59 -15.39
CA SER A 190 -2.65 -6.22 -14.01
C SER A 190 -2.36 -7.36 -13.02
N LEU A 191 -2.62 -8.62 -13.43
CA LEU A 191 -2.33 -9.77 -12.58
C LEU A 191 -0.83 -10.05 -12.48
N ALA A 192 -0.10 -9.95 -13.59
CA ALA A 192 1.35 -10.08 -13.63
C ALA A 192 2.06 -9.00 -12.81
N SER A 193 1.54 -7.76 -12.89
CA SER A 193 1.97 -6.63 -12.04
C SER A 193 1.74 -6.97 -10.56
N ALA A 194 0.52 -7.38 -10.19
CA ALA A 194 0.19 -7.71 -8.81
C ALA A 194 1.08 -8.85 -8.25
N ASN A 195 1.31 -9.88 -9.06
CA ASN A 195 2.21 -10.99 -8.75
C ASN A 195 3.64 -10.48 -8.44
N SER A 196 4.25 -9.76 -9.39
CA SER A 196 5.62 -9.25 -9.27
C SER A 196 5.80 -8.27 -8.11
N ILE A 197 4.79 -7.43 -7.84
CA ILE A 197 4.81 -6.49 -6.70
C ILE A 197 4.72 -7.26 -5.38
N LEU A 198 3.87 -8.29 -5.28
CA LEU A 198 3.78 -9.10 -4.07
C LEU A 198 5.10 -9.85 -3.80
N GLU A 199 5.74 -10.40 -4.84
CA GLU A 199 7.06 -11.02 -4.74
C GLU A 199 8.10 -10.02 -4.18
N CYS A 200 8.10 -8.78 -4.67
CA CYS A 200 8.96 -7.73 -4.13
C CYS A 200 8.69 -7.44 -2.63
N ILE A 201 7.41 -7.41 -2.23
CA ILE A 201 7.02 -7.16 -0.83
C ILE A 201 7.48 -8.33 0.06
N ASN A 202 7.30 -9.58 -0.39
CA ASN A 202 7.81 -10.78 0.27
C ASN A 202 9.34 -10.69 0.45
N LEU A 203 10.06 -10.40 -0.63
CA LEU A 203 11.51 -10.24 -0.62
C LEU A 203 11.98 -9.19 0.40
N VAL A 204 11.33 -8.02 0.46
CA VAL A 204 11.64 -6.96 1.43
C VAL A 204 11.39 -7.43 2.86
N ALA A 205 10.25 -8.07 3.11
CA ALA A 205 9.91 -8.58 4.43
C ALA A 205 10.90 -9.64 4.91
N GLU A 206 11.24 -10.61 4.05
CA GLU A 206 12.19 -11.69 4.37
C GLU A 206 13.60 -11.17 4.59
N ASN A 207 14.11 -10.32 3.70
CA ASN A 207 15.43 -9.72 3.86
C ASN A 207 15.52 -8.95 5.18
N TRP A 208 14.48 -8.19 5.54
CA TRP A 208 14.48 -7.43 6.79
C TRP A 208 14.33 -8.30 8.04
N ILE A 209 13.36 -9.21 8.06
CA ILE A 209 13.01 -9.98 9.26
C ILE A 209 13.94 -11.18 9.47
N VAL A 210 14.29 -11.89 8.40
CA VAL A 210 15.09 -13.12 8.47
C VAL A 210 16.57 -12.81 8.32
N LYS A 211 16.94 -12.08 7.26
CA LYS A 211 18.36 -11.83 6.93
C LYS A 211 18.95 -10.62 7.66
N ARG A 212 18.10 -9.77 8.25
CA ARG A 212 18.48 -8.51 8.92
C ARG A 212 19.25 -7.55 8.00
N THR A 213 18.88 -7.55 6.72
CA THR A 213 19.47 -6.72 5.67
C THR A 213 18.38 -5.93 4.96
N GLN A 214 18.70 -4.71 4.54
CA GLN A 214 17.82 -3.95 3.65
C GLN A 214 17.91 -4.54 2.22
N THR A 215 16.77 -4.61 1.53
CA THR A 215 16.75 -5.00 0.11
C THR A 215 17.27 -3.86 -0.76
N GLU A 216 18.19 -4.18 -1.66
CA GLU A 216 18.71 -3.23 -2.65
C GLU A 216 17.65 -2.91 -3.70
N ILE A 217 17.54 -1.64 -4.10
CA ILE A 217 16.52 -1.21 -5.07
C ILE A 217 16.71 -1.85 -6.44
N SER A 218 17.95 -2.14 -6.83
CA SER A 218 18.24 -2.90 -8.05
C SER A 218 17.63 -4.30 -8.03
N GLU A 219 17.49 -4.91 -6.85
CA GLU A 219 16.85 -6.21 -6.69
C GLU A 219 15.34 -6.12 -6.93
N ILE A 220 14.70 -5.09 -6.38
CA ILE A 220 13.29 -4.76 -6.64
C ILE A 220 13.05 -4.55 -8.13
N TYR A 221 13.86 -3.72 -8.79
CA TYR A 221 13.73 -3.49 -10.22
C TYR A 221 14.01 -4.73 -11.06
N ARG A 222 14.86 -5.64 -10.61
CA ARG A 222 15.08 -6.91 -11.30
C ARG A 222 13.83 -7.78 -11.25
N VAL A 223 13.21 -7.93 -10.08
CA VAL A 223 11.96 -8.70 -9.92
C VAL A 223 10.84 -8.10 -10.77
N LEU A 224 10.70 -6.77 -10.76
CA LEU A 224 9.71 -6.07 -11.59
C LEU A 224 10.03 -6.06 -13.10
N GLY A 225 11.14 -6.67 -13.54
CA GLY A 225 11.54 -6.67 -14.96
C GLY A 225 12.04 -5.31 -15.48
N LEU A 226 12.36 -4.37 -14.59
CA LEU A 226 12.79 -2.99 -14.89
C LEU A 226 14.31 -2.77 -14.85
N SER A 227 15.10 -3.84 -14.68
CA SER A 227 16.56 -3.80 -14.54
C SER A 227 17.35 -3.27 -15.74
N ARG A 228 16.69 -2.84 -16.83
CA ARG A 228 17.30 -2.13 -17.96
C ARG A 228 16.57 -0.81 -18.19
N GLY A 229 17.22 0.29 -17.81
CA GLY A 229 16.79 1.66 -18.06
C GLY A 229 17.53 2.60 -17.14
#